data_AF-Q850I9-F1
#
_entry.id   AF-Q850I9-F1
#
_cell.length_a   1.000
_cell.length_b   1.000
_cell.length_c   1.000
_cell.angle_alpha   90.00
_cell.angle_beta   90.00
_cell.angle_gamma   90.00
#
_symmetry.space_group_name_H-M   'P 1'
#
loop_
_entity.id
_entity.type
_entity.pdbx_description
1 polymer ?
#
loop_
_entity_poly.entity_id
_entity_poly.type
_entity_poly.pdbx_seq_one_letter_code
_entity_poly.pdbx_strand_id
1 'polypeptide(L)'
;PDTRNSFVDHLSSHLLRKGIFVFNDNHELQKGESISPQLLQAIQHSRLSIIVFSENYASSTWCLDEMAAIAYCKQRSDHTVF
;
A
#
# COMPACT_ATOMS: atom_id res chain seq x y z
N PRO A 1 -6.02 6.58 -9.48
CA PRO A 1 -4.62 6.19 -9.73
C PRO A 1 -4.51 5.14 -10.83
N ASP A 2 -3.33 5.09 -11.45
CA ASP A 2 -3.03 4.40 -12.73
C ASP A 2 -3.44 2.92 -12.77
N THR A 3 -3.31 2.21 -11.65
CA THR A 3 -3.46 0.74 -11.59
C THR A 3 -4.66 0.27 -10.77
N ARG A 4 -5.44 1.20 -10.20
CA ARG A 4 -6.50 0.92 -9.21
C ARG A 4 -7.63 0.07 -9.77
N ASN A 5 -8.20 0.46 -10.91
CA ASN A 5 -9.35 -0.22 -11.51
C ASN A 5 -8.94 -1.33 -12.49
N SER A 6 -7.68 -1.76 -12.43
CA SER A 6 -7.13 -2.77 -13.33
C SER A 6 -6.32 -3.78 -12.51
N PHE A 7 -5.01 -3.65 -12.50
CA PHE A 7 -4.11 -4.63 -11.91
C PHE A 7 -4.29 -4.79 -10.41
N VAL A 8 -4.38 -3.70 -9.66
CA VAL A 8 -4.47 -3.73 -8.18
C VAL A 8 -5.78 -4.35 -7.72
N ASP A 9 -6.90 -4.04 -8.39
CA ASP A 9 -8.20 -4.63 -8.07
C ASP A 9 -8.22 -6.14 -8.34
N HIS A 10 -7.69 -6.58 -9.48
CA HIS A 10 -7.57 -8.01 -9.79
C HIS A 10 -6.65 -8.74 -8.82
N LEU A 11 -5.49 -8.15 -8.48
CA LEU A 11 -4.56 -8.71 -7.51
C LEU A 11 -5.23 -8.85 -6.13
N SER A 12 -5.85 -7.78 -5.64
CA SER A 12 -6.52 -7.76 -4.34
C SER A 12 -7.65 -8.79 -4.29
N SER A 13 -8.49 -8.82 -5.32
CA SER A 13 -9.57 -9.81 -5.46
C SER A 13 -9.05 -11.25 -5.46
N HIS A 14 -7.94 -11.51 -6.14
CA HIS A 14 -7.35 -12.85 -6.16
C HIS A 14 -6.78 -13.26 -4.80
N LEU A 15 -6.06 -12.37 -4.13
CA LEU A 15 -5.50 -12.60 -2.80
C LEU A 15 -6.60 -12.86 -1.77
N LEU A 16 -7.67 -12.07 -1.78
CA LEU A 16 -8.84 -12.28 -0.92
C LEU A 16 -9.49 -13.64 -1.17
N ARG A 17 -9.65 -14.05 -2.44
CA ARG A 17 -10.15 -15.40 -2.79
C ARG A 17 -9.25 -16.53 -2.29
N LYS A 18 -7.96 -16.27 -2.07
CA LYS A 18 -6.99 -17.21 -1.48
C LYS A 18 -6.95 -17.13 0.06
N GLY A 19 -7.80 -16.33 0.69
CA GLY A 19 -7.86 -16.16 2.14
C GLY A 19 -6.80 -15.21 2.70
N ILE A 20 -6.13 -14.44 1.84
CA ILE A 20 -5.16 -13.43 2.26
C ILE A 20 -5.92 -12.12 2.43
N PHE A 21 -5.96 -11.61 3.66
CA PHE A 21 -6.53 -10.30 3.94
C PHE A 21 -5.64 -9.22 3.34
N VAL A 22 -6.22 -8.35 2.51
CA VAL A 22 -5.53 -7.26 1.84
C VAL A 22 -6.08 -5.94 2.37
N PHE A 23 -5.19 -5.13 2.94
CA PHE A 23 -5.46 -3.72 3.15
C PHE A 23 -5.20 -2.99 1.83
N ASN A 24 -6.24 -2.49 1.19
CA ASN A 24 -6.12 -1.66 -0.01
C ASN A 24 -6.40 -0.21 0.41
N ASP A 25 -5.43 0.68 0.20
CA ASP A 25 -5.66 2.10 0.44
C ASP A 25 -6.70 2.61 -0.55
N ASN A 26 -7.94 2.74 -0.07
CA ASN A 26 -8.96 3.42 -0.82
C ASN A 26 -8.63 4.91 -0.79
N HIS A 27 -7.91 5.39 -1.82
CA HIS A 27 -7.61 6.81 -2.08
C HIS A 27 -8.84 7.74 -2.21
N GLU A 28 -10.03 7.26 -1.83
CA GLU A 28 -11.21 8.07 -1.53
C GLU A 28 -11.10 8.76 -0.16
N LEU A 29 -10.20 8.31 0.72
CA LEU A 29 -9.80 9.06 1.91
C LEU A 29 -8.95 10.26 1.48
N GLN A 30 -9.65 11.37 1.25
CA GLN A 30 -9.19 12.75 1.13
C GLN A 30 -7.78 12.96 0.56
N LYS A 31 -7.71 13.16 -0.77
CA LYS A 31 -6.56 13.80 -1.43
C LYS A 31 -6.20 15.09 -0.68
N GLY A 32 -5.01 15.15 -0.08
CA GLY A 32 -4.43 16.40 0.43
C GLY A 32 -3.77 16.33 1.81
N GLU A 33 -3.99 15.29 2.60
CA GLU A 33 -3.31 15.14 3.90
C GLU A 33 -2.11 14.18 3.78
N SER A 34 -1.23 14.18 4.79
CA SER A 34 -0.16 13.19 4.97
C SER A 34 -0.71 11.77 5.17
N ILE A 35 0.15 10.75 5.09
CA ILE A 35 -0.21 9.35 5.41
C ILE A 35 -1.15 9.27 6.62
N SER A 36 -2.35 8.71 6.42
CA SER A 36 -3.32 8.63 7.52
C SER A 36 -2.77 7.74 8.65
N PRO A 37 -3.01 8.07 9.92
CA PRO A 37 -2.59 7.22 11.04
C PRO A 37 -3.05 5.77 10.91
N GLN A 38 -4.23 5.56 10.31
CA GLN A 38 -4.81 4.25 10.04
C GLN A 38 -3.99 3.47 9.01
N LEU A 39 -3.55 4.12 7.93
CA LEU A 39 -2.69 3.52 6.91
C LEU A 39 -1.32 3.16 7.47
N LEU A 40 -0.72 4.05 8.28
CA LEU A 40 0.54 3.75 8.96
C LEU A 40 0.42 2.54 9.91
N GLN A 41 -0.65 2.48 10.69
CA GLN A 41 -0.93 1.32 11.55
C GLN A 41 -1.14 0.05 10.73
N ALA A 42 -1.87 0.14 9.61
CA ALA A 42 -2.08 -1.01 8.72
C ALA A 42 -0.75 -1.55 8.18
N ILE A 43 0.18 -0.68 7.77
CA ILE A 43 1.51 -1.08 7.33
C ILE A 43 2.29 -1.75 8.48
N GLN A 44 2.29 -1.15 9.68
CA GLN A 44 3.00 -1.68 10.84
C GLN A 44 2.48 -3.05 11.32
N HIS A 45 1.18 -3.29 11.20
CA HIS A 45 0.55 -4.55 11.59
C HIS A 45 0.50 -5.59 10.46
N SER A 46 0.91 -5.21 9.25
CA SER A 46 0.98 -6.14 8.11
C SER A 46 2.24 -6.99 8.17
N ARG A 47 2.13 -8.22 7.65
CA ARG A 47 3.30 -9.13 7.51
C ARG A 47 4.07 -8.88 6.22
N LEU A 48 3.37 -8.38 5.20
CA LEU A 48 3.93 -8.13 3.87
C LEU A 48 3.31 -6.90 3.22
N SER A 49 4.07 -6.27 2.33
CA SER A 49 3.60 -5.23 1.42
C SER A 49 3.94 -5.63 -0.01
N ILE A 50 3.02 -5.35 -0.94
CA ILE A 50 3.24 -5.51 -2.38
C ILE A 50 3.20 -4.12 -2.99
N ILE A 51 4.29 -3.67 -3.60
CA ILE A 51 4.39 -2.34 -4.19
C ILE A 51 4.14 -2.43 -5.69
N VAL A 52 3.11 -1.73 -6.16
CA VAL A 52 2.80 -1.63 -7.58
C VAL A 52 3.28 -0.30 -8.11
N PHE A 53 4.46 -0.29 -8.72
CA PHE A 53 4.98 0.89 -9.41
C PHE A 53 4.16 1.17 -10.67
N SER A 54 3.74 2.42 -10.81
CA SER A 54 3.07 2.95 -12.01
C SER A 54 3.80 4.20 -12.49
N GLU A 55 3.41 4.71 -13.66
CA GLU A 55 4.00 5.90 -14.27
C GLU A 55 4.02 7.10 -13.31
N ASN A 56 2.92 7.32 -12.58
CA ASN A 56 2.78 8.43 -11.64
C ASN A 56 3.17 8.08 -10.18
N TYR A 57 3.78 6.92 -9.93
CA TYR A 57 4.12 6.52 -8.56
C TYR A 57 5.12 7.50 -7.93
N ALA A 58 6.23 7.77 -8.63
CA ALA A 58 7.31 8.62 -8.11
C ALA A 58 6.95 10.13 -8.09
N SER A 59 5.91 10.54 -8.81
CA SER A 59 5.39 11.91 -8.79
C SER A 59 4.35 12.14 -7.69
N SER A 60 3.85 11.08 -7.06
CA SER A 60 2.90 11.14 -5.96
C SER A 60 3.63 11.19 -4.63
N THR A 61 3.60 12.33 -3.94
CA THR A 61 4.16 12.47 -2.59
C THR A 61 3.55 11.46 -1.62
N TRP A 62 2.26 11.17 -1.77
CA TRP A 62 1.56 10.15 -0.98
C TRP A 62 2.17 8.76 -1.18
N CYS A 63 2.43 8.36 -2.43
CA CYS A 63 3.04 7.05 -2.70
C CYS A 63 4.47 6.96 -2.14
N LEU A 64 5.20 8.07 -2.10
CA LEU A 64 6.53 8.14 -1.50
C LEU A 64 6.48 8.07 0.04
N ASP A 65 5.49 8.72 0.67
CA ASP A 65 5.28 8.63 2.13
C ASP A 65 4.91 7.20 2.54
N GLU A 66 4.05 6.52 1.78
CA GLU A 66 3.74 5.10 1.95
C GLU A 66 4.99 4.22 1.82
N MET A 67 5.81 4.46 0.79
CA MET A 67 7.06 3.74 0.58
C MET A 67 8.03 3.93 1.76
N ALA A 68 8.16 5.15 2.27
CA ALA A 68 9.00 5.45 3.43
C ALA A 68 8.52 4.71 4.69
N ALA A 69 7.21 4.64 4.92
CA ALA A 69 6.63 3.88 6.03
C ALA A 69 6.89 2.36 5.90
N ILE A 70 6.74 1.81 4.70
CA ILE A 70 7.05 0.39 4.41
C ILE A 70 8.54 0.12 4.64
N ALA A 71 9.42 0.99 4.14
CA ALA A 71 10.87 0.86 4.31
C ALA A 71 11.28 0.90 5.80
N TYR A 72 10.66 1.79 6.58
CA TYR A 72 10.85 1.86 8.03
C TYR A 72 10.46 0.54 8.73
N CYS A 73 9.31 -0.03 8.36
CA CYS A 73 8.86 -1.31 8.91
C CYS A 73 9.81 -2.43 8.50
N LYS A 74 10.21 -2.49 7.22
CA LYS A 74 11.16 -3.48 6.71
C LYS A 74 12.50 -3.50 7.44
N GLN A 75 12.96 -2.35 7.93
CA GLN A 75 14.20 -2.26 8.68
C GLN A 75 14.08 -2.73 10.14
N ARG A 76 12.87 -2.75 10.72
CA ARG A 76 12.64 -2.93 12.16
C ARG A 76 11.87 -4.21 12.51
N SER A 77 11.27 -4.87 11.53
CA SER A 77 10.53 -6.11 11.70
C SER A 77 10.78 -7.07 10.53
N ASP A 78 10.31 -8.31 10.66
CA ASP A 78 10.33 -9.32 9.59
C ASP A 78 9.31 -9.04 8.47
N HIS A 79 8.99 -7.76 8.25
CA HIS A 79 8.11 -7.32 7.18
C HIS A 79 8.70 -7.77 5.84
N THR A 80 7.90 -8.37 4.98
CA THR A 80 8.34 -8.78 3.64
C THR A 80 7.84 -7.78 2.61
N VAL A 81 8.69 -7.36 1.68
CA VAL A 81 8.32 -6.41 0.62
C VAL A 81 8.51 -7.11 -0.72
N PHE A 82 7.47 -7.08 -1.55
CA PHE A 82 7.44 -7.60 -2.92
C PHE A 82 7.20 -6.47 -3.92
#